data_AF-A0A966UTK7-F1
#
_entry.id   AF-A0A966UTK7-F1
#
_cell.length_a   1.000
_cell.length_b   1.000
_cell.length_c   1.000
_cell.angle_alpha   90.00
_cell.angle_beta   90.00
_cell.angle_gamma   90.00
#
_symmetry.space_group_name_H-M   'P 1'
#
loop_
_entity.id
_entity.type
_entity.pdbx_description
1 polymer ?
#
loop_
_entity_poly.entity_id
_entity_poly.type
_entity_poly.pdbx_seq_one_letter_code
_entity_poly.pdbx_strand_id
1 'polypeptide(L)'
;MNPTVSLGYCDLHEGGRTFFTRLLSPHFHLRWDDPAEYVIYGHISHQHRLQNGVKIYWSQELYGPNWKECDYAIIPHLVDDPRAYYLPIYAFDGMADKLVRPSVPDPVAIRSTKPHFCSLLCAYADRTTQKRQEFFYILNRRRKVDSAGPALNNTGFRVPKENRYQSKTDWIRNYRFNLAFENRLRPGWTTEKLVDPLHVHTIPIHWGDPRVKEYFNPESFICAHDFPSLEALAEYVLHVDDTPEIYARYVQATPFHQNRPNPTYDLDHLVEFFRKIFASRSRPVAQRRWFFPLTKWRLAKRNKLPGQ
;
A
#
# COMPACT_ATOMS: atom_id res chain seq x y z
N MET A 1 2.95 14.21 31.42
CA MET A 1 3.91 13.10 31.24
C MET A 1 3.32 12.12 30.26
N ASN A 2 4.09 11.66 29.28
CA ASN A 2 3.64 10.62 28.34
C ASN A 2 3.42 9.30 29.10
N PRO A 3 2.34 8.55 28.82
CA PRO A 3 2.09 7.29 29.51
C PRO A 3 3.15 6.25 29.13
N THR A 4 3.53 5.42 30.11
CA THR A 4 4.43 4.28 29.89
C THR A 4 3.66 3.12 29.27
N VAL A 5 4.20 2.52 28.21
CA VAL A 5 3.56 1.44 27.46
C VAL A 5 4.53 0.27 27.30
N SER A 6 4.11 -0.92 27.73
CA SER A 6 4.80 -2.18 27.46
C SER A 6 4.48 -2.67 26.04
N LEU A 7 5.45 -2.56 25.13
CA LEU A 7 5.27 -2.86 23.70
C LEU A 7 6.24 -3.97 23.24
N GLY A 8 5.72 -4.90 22.45
CA GLY A 8 6.48 -5.95 21.79
C GLY A 8 6.19 -6.06 20.30
N TYR A 9 7.13 -6.64 19.57
CA TYR A 9 7.06 -6.88 18.13
C TYR A 9 7.29 -8.36 17.82
N CYS A 10 6.43 -8.99 17.02
CA CYS A 10 6.69 -10.33 16.49
C CYS A 10 6.09 -10.53 15.10
N ASP A 11 6.59 -11.50 14.32
CA ASP A 11 6.03 -11.82 13.00
C ASP A 11 6.00 -10.67 11.96
N LEU A 12 6.76 -9.59 12.20
CA LEU A 12 6.93 -8.46 11.27
C LEU A 12 8.38 -8.22 10.88
N HIS A 13 8.57 -7.69 9.68
CA HIS A 13 9.86 -7.27 9.13
C HIS A 13 10.35 -5.96 9.79
N GLU A 14 11.64 -5.67 9.66
CA GLU A 14 12.30 -4.53 10.32
C GLU A 14 11.70 -3.17 9.97
N GLY A 15 11.32 -2.97 8.69
CA GLY A 15 10.65 -1.74 8.24
C GLY A 15 9.40 -1.41 9.04
N GLY A 16 8.52 -2.39 9.29
CA GLY A 16 7.35 -2.21 10.14
C GLY A 16 7.70 -1.86 11.59
N ARG A 17 8.71 -2.52 12.17
CA ARG A 17 9.18 -2.22 13.54
C ARG A 17 9.68 -0.79 13.66
N THR A 18 10.50 -0.38 12.69
CA THR A 18 11.05 0.97 12.61
C THR A 18 9.95 2.02 12.46
N PHE A 19 8.98 1.77 11.59
CA PHE A 19 7.83 2.66 11.38
C PHE A 19 7.06 2.90 12.69
N PHE A 20 6.57 1.84 13.35
CA PHE A 20 5.77 1.99 14.56
C PHE A 20 6.59 2.56 15.72
N THR A 21 7.87 2.22 15.83
CA THR A 21 8.73 2.78 16.88
C THR A 21 8.92 4.28 16.70
N ARG A 22 9.17 4.75 15.47
CA ARG A 22 9.30 6.18 15.16
C ARG A 22 7.97 6.92 15.33
N LEU A 23 6.86 6.29 14.99
CA LEU A 23 5.53 6.86 15.14
C LEU A 23 5.15 7.04 16.61
N LEU A 24 5.42 6.05 17.46
CA LEU A 24 4.90 6.02 18.83
C LEU A 24 5.84 6.66 19.86
N SER A 25 7.15 6.61 19.67
CA SER A 25 8.11 7.12 20.67
C SER A 25 7.97 8.62 21.04
N PRO A 26 7.50 9.53 20.16
CA PRO A 26 7.26 10.92 20.55
C PRO A 26 6.08 11.09 21.52
N HIS A 27 5.13 10.14 21.53
CA HIS A 27 3.87 10.25 22.25
C HIS A 27 3.79 9.35 23.48
N PHE A 28 4.66 8.34 23.60
CA PHE A 28 4.63 7.32 24.64
C PHE A 28 6.03 7.02 25.18
N HIS A 29 6.13 6.73 26.48
CA HIS A 29 7.36 6.16 27.03
C HIS A 29 7.35 4.63 26.82
N LEU A 30 7.98 4.17 25.74
CA LEU A 30 7.95 2.76 25.33
C LEU A 30 8.93 1.93 26.17
N ARG A 31 8.42 0.87 26.80
CA ARG A 31 9.20 -0.19 27.44
C ARG A 31 9.12 -1.46 26.58
N TRP A 32 10.27 -2.04 26.26
CA TRP A 32 10.36 -3.24 25.43
C TRP A 32 10.38 -4.49 26.31
N ASP A 33 9.23 -5.13 26.48
CA ASP A 33 9.08 -6.32 27.32
C ASP A 33 8.86 -7.58 26.49
N ASP A 34 9.24 -8.74 27.04
CA ASP A 34 8.79 -10.05 26.58
C ASP A 34 8.47 -10.93 27.81
N PRO A 35 7.18 -11.22 28.10
CA PRO A 35 6.00 -10.85 27.31
C PRO A 35 5.57 -9.38 27.50
N ALA A 36 5.08 -8.77 26.41
CA ALA A 36 4.56 -7.40 26.42
C ALA A 36 3.04 -7.35 26.62
N GLU A 37 2.57 -6.26 27.23
CA GLU A 37 1.13 -5.97 27.37
C GLU A 37 0.46 -5.73 26.02
N TYR A 38 1.15 -5.07 25.09
CA TYR A 38 0.71 -4.83 23.73
C TYR A 38 1.72 -5.42 22.74
N VAL A 39 1.23 -6.16 21.75
CA VAL A 39 2.08 -6.78 20.72
C VAL A 39 1.57 -6.38 19.35
N ILE A 40 2.41 -5.67 18.60
CA ILE A 40 2.18 -5.43 17.16
C ILE A 40 2.79 -6.60 16.40
N TYR A 41 2.00 -7.23 15.53
CA TYR A 41 2.46 -8.42 14.83
C TYR A 41 2.03 -8.50 13.37
N GLY A 42 2.86 -9.14 12.55
CA GLY A 42 2.61 -9.38 11.13
C GLY A 42 2.20 -10.82 10.80
N HIS A 43 2.26 -11.18 9.52
CA HIS A 43 1.86 -12.49 9.02
C HIS A 43 3.04 -13.41 8.67
N ILE A 44 4.28 -13.02 8.97
CA ILE A 44 5.49 -13.74 8.53
C ILE A 44 5.66 -15.08 9.27
N SER A 45 5.13 -15.18 10.50
CA SER A 45 5.20 -16.41 11.30
C SER A 45 4.02 -16.51 12.30
N HIS A 46 4.13 -17.36 13.32
CA HIS A 46 3.08 -17.65 14.29
C HIS A 46 3.47 -17.35 15.75
N GLN A 47 4.52 -16.57 16.00
CA GLN A 47 5.00 -16.27 17.37
C GLN A 47 3.99 -15.48 18.19
N HIS A 48 3.16 -14.65 17.55
CA HIS A 48 2.06 -13.93 18.20
C HIS A 48 1.07 -14.84 18.96
N ARG A 49 0.99 -16.13 18.61
CA ARG A 49 0.12 -17.10 19.29
C ARG A 49 0.59 -17.44 20.71
N LEU A 50 1.88 -17.21 21.00
CA LEU A 50 2.47 -17.42 22.33
C LEU A 50 2.21 -16.23 23.27
N GLN A 51 1.84 -15.07 22.73
CA GLN A 51 1.67 -13.83 23.48
C GLN A 51 0.28 -13.75 24.12
N ASN A 52 0.22 -13.38 25.40
CA ASN A 52 -1.04 -13.22 26.16
C ASN A 52 -1.54 -11.76 26.25
N GLY A 53 -0.74 -10.78 25.81
CA GLY A 53 -1.12 -9.37 25.74
C GLY A 53 -2.17 -9.07 24.67
N VAL A 54 -2.55 -7.79 24.56
CA VAL A 54 -3.37 -7.24 23.48
C VAL A 54 -2.62 -7.37 22.17
N LYS A 55 -3.25 -7.98 21.16
CA LYS A 55 -2.63 -8.25 19.86
C LYS A 55 -3.16 -7.32 18.78
N ILE A 56 -2.25 -6.57 18.18
CA ILE A 56 -2.53 -5.59 17.12
C ILE A 56 -1.94 -6.14 15.82
N TYR A 57 -2.81 -6.67 14.96
CA TYR A 57 -2.40 -7.19 13.67
C TYR A 57 -2.02 -6.06 12.73
N TRP A 58 -0.93 -6.21 11.99
CA TRP A 58 -0.53 -5.29 10.94
C TRP A 58 -0.13 -6.03 9.67
N SER A 59 -0.50 -5.46 8.52
CA SER A 59 -0.17 -6.04 7.23
C SER A 59 0.05 -4.95 6.18
N GLN A 60 0.93 -5.22 5.22
CA GLN A 60 0.97 -4.53 3.93
C GLN A 60 0.55 -5.49 2.79
N GLU A 61 -0.16 -6.54 3.14
CA GLU A 61 -0.66 -7.55 2.22
C GLU A 61 -2.20 -7.59 2.29
N LEU A 62 -2.80 -8.27 1.33
CA LEU A 62 -4.27 -8.43 1.24
C LEU A 62 -4.87 -9.30 2.34
N TYR A 63 -4.06 -9.97 3.15
CA TYR A 63 -4.53 -10.81 4.25
C TYR A 63 -5.28 -9.96 5.28
N GLY A 64 -6.56 -10.30 5.48
CA GLY A 64 -7.40 -9.66 6.48
C GLY A 64 -7.08 -10.15 7.90
N PRO A 65 -7.50 -9.40 8.92
CA PRO A 65 -7.32 -9.80 10.31
C PRO A 65 -8.12 -11.07 10.64
N ASN A 66 -7.52 -11.96 11.43
CA ASN A 66 -8.28 -13.02 12.10
C ASN A 66 -8.71 -12.53 13.48
N TRP A 67 -9.96 -12.09 13.62
CA TRP A 67 -10.51 -11.56 14.86
C TRP A 67 -10.60 -12.56 16.03
N LYS A 68 -10.33 -13.84 15.79
CA LYS A 68 -10.14 -14.86 16.83
C LYS A 68 -8.70 -14.89 17.37
N GLU A 69 -7.77 -14.24 16.68
CA GLU A 69 -6.35 -14.20 17.00
C GLU A 69 -5.81 -12.79 17.28
N CYS A 70 -6.51 -11.71 16.87
CA CYS A 70 -6.16 -10.32 17.20
C CYS A 70 -7.30 -9.55 17.88
N ASP A 71 -6.90 -8.54 18.67
CA ASP A 71 -7.78 -7.58 19.31
C ASP A 71 -8.06 -6.38 18.39
N TYR A 72 -7.04 -5.90 17.69
CA TYR A 72 -7.09 -4.75 16.77
C TYR A 72 -6.32 -5.06 15.48
N ALA A 73 -6.54 -4.28 14.43
CA ALA A 73 -5.87 -4.44 13.15
C ALA A 73 -5.50 -3.09 12.51
N ILE A 74 -4.39 -3.04 11.79
CA ILE A 74 -3.94 -1.91 10.96
C ILE A 74 -3.66 -2.49 9.57
N ILE A 75 -4.48 -2.15 8.59
CA ILE A 75 -4.52 -2.86 7.31
C ILE A 75 -4.71 -1.90 6.12
N PRO A 76 -4.25 -2.28 4.91
CA PRO A 76 -4.17 -1.38 3.76
C PRO A 76 -5.38 -1.49 2.83
N HIS A 77 -6.52 -1.95 3.35
CA HIS A 77 -7.77 -2.06 2.61
C HIS A 77 -8.93 -1.83 3.55
N LEU A 78 -10.06 -1.41 3.00
CA LEU A 78 -11.22 -1.05 3.81
C LEU A 78 -11.88 -2.31 4.40
N VAL A 79 -12.18 -2.24 5.69
CA VAL A 79 -12.93 -3.24 6.46
C VAL A 79 -13.90 -2.50 7.37
N ASP A 80 -15.12 -3.00 7.44
CA ASP A 80 -16.16 -2.47 8.30
C ASP A 80 -16.07 -3.10 9.70
N ASP A 81 -15.05 -2.73 10.46
CA ASP A 81 -14.90 -3.11 11.86
C ASP A 81 -14.20 -1.97 12.63
N PRO A 82 -14.76 -1.46 13.73
CA PRO A 82 -14.18 -0.34 14.47
C PRO A 82 -12.83 -0.67 15.13
N ARG A 83 -12.45 -1.96 15.19
CA ARG A 83 -11.15 -2.43 15.67
C ARG A 83 -10.08 -2.40 14.58
N ALA A 84 -10.44 -2.04 13.34
CA ALA A 84 -9.51 -1.90 12.22
C ALA A 84 -9.21 -0.42 11.94
N TYR A 85 -7.93 -0.12 11.75
CA TYR A 85 -7.46 1.15 11.20
C TYR A 85 -7.03 0.94 9.75
N TYR A 86 -7.51 1.82 8.87
CA TYR A 86 -7.12 1.82 7.46
C TYR A 86 -5.83 2.61 7.26
N LEU A 87 -4.75 1.91 6.94
CA LEU A 87 -3.44 2.50 6.61
C LEU A 87 -3.02 1.99 5.22
N PRO A 88 -3.32 2.71 4.12
CA PRO A 88 -2.92 2.30 2.79
C PRO A 88 -1.39 2.28 2.65
N ILE A 89 -0.89 1.44 1.75
CA ILE A 89 0.56 1.25 1.55
C ILE A 89 1.24 2.56 1.12
N TYR A 90 0.59 3.34 0.25
CA TYR A 90 1.15 4.62 -0.20
C TYR A 90 1.33 5.64 0.94
N ALA A 91 0.54 5.54 2.01
CA ALA A 91 0.64 6.41 3.18
C ALA A 91 1.75 5.91 4.13
N PHE A 92 1.83 4.59 4.32
CA PHE A 92 2.94 3.96 5.03
C PHE A 92 4.31 4.30 4.42
N ASP A 93 4.41 4.32 3.08
CA ASP A 93 5.67 4.59 2.37
C ASP A 93 6.16 6.04 2.46
N GLY A 94 5.35 6.98 2.99
CA GLY A 94 5.80 8.34 3.31
C GLY A 94 6.14 9.19 2.09
N MET A 95 5.28 9.22 1.07
CA MET A 95 5.51 9.91 -0.21
C MET A 95 4.71 11.21 -0.44
N ALA A 96 3.92 11.68 0.53
CA ALA A 96 3.02 12.83 0.36
C ALA A 96 3.72 14.05 -0.25
N ASP A 97 4.83 14.48 0.34
CA ASP A 97 5.54 15.70 -0.07
C ASP A 97 6.07 15.65 -1.51
N LYS A 98 6.41 14.44 -1.99
CA LYS A 98 6.92 14.24 -3.36
C LYS A 98 5.83 14.36 -4.43
N LEU A 99 4.56 14.28 -4.01
CA LEU A 99 3.39 14.34 -4.89
C LEU A 99 2.76 15.74 -4.93
N VAL A 100 3.04 16.58 -3.94
CA VAL A 100 2.63 17.99 -3.97
C VAL A 100 3.37 18.72 -5.09
N ARG A 101 2.65 19.50 -5.89
CA ARG A 101 3.19 20.24 -7.03
C ARG A 101 3.27 21.73 -6.70
N PRO A 102 4.46 22.30 -6.42
CA PRO A 102 4.55 23.72 -6.05
C PRO A 102 4.23 24.67 -7.21
N SER A 103 4.37 24.19 -8.45
CA SER A 103 4.02 24.91 -9.67
C SER A 103 3.41 23.94 -10.68
N VAL A 104 2.68 24.49 -11.66
CA VAL A 104 2.15 23.71 -12.78
C VAL A 104 3.32 23.28 -13.67
N PRO A 105 3.51 21.97 -13.93
CA PRO A 105 4.60 21.50 -14.77
C PRO A 105 4.41 21.90 -16.24
N ASP A 106 5.50 22.17 -16.93
CA ASP A 106 5.49 22.37 -18.39
C ASP A 106 5.33 21.01 -19.09
N PRO A 107 4.17 20.75 -19.74
CA PRO A 107 3.90 19.47 -20.36
C PRO A 107 4.80 19.17 -21.57
N VAL A 108 5.27 20.19 -22.29
CA VAL A 108 6.16 20.03 -23.46
C VAL A 108 7.55 19.61 -22.98
N ALA A 109 8.07 20.30 -21.96
CA ALA A 109 9.35 19.95 -21.35
C ALA A 109 9.30 18.55 -20.71
N ILE A 110 8.22 18.19 -20.01
CA ILE A 110 8.06 16.84 -19.44
C ILE A 110 8.00 15.78 -20.54
N ARG A 111 7.21 15.99 -21.60
CA ARG A 111 7.09 15.04 -22.71
C ARG A 111 8.42 14.80 -23.42
N SER A 112 9.25 15.83 -23.60
CA SER A 112 10.55 15.70 -24.28
C SER A 112 11.54 14.80 -23.51
N THR A 113 11.38 14.67 -22.18
CA THR A 113 12.18 13.75 -21.35
C THR A 113 11.70 12.30 -21.36
N LYS A 114 10.60 11.99 -22.06
CA LYS A 114 9.91 10.69 -22.00
C LYS A 114 9.91 10.00 -23.37
N PRO A 115 11.07 9.46 -23.82
CA PRO A 115 11.21 8.88 -25.16
C PRO A 115 10.33 7.64 -25.36
N HIS A 116 9.96 6.95 -24.29
CA HIS A 116 9.24 5.69 -24.38
C HIS A 116 7.74 5.84 -24.12
N PHE A 117 6.95 4.92 -24.67
CA PHE A 117 5.48 4.96 -24.58
C PHE A 117 4.99 4.57 -23.18
N CYS A 118 5.05 3.29 -22.83
CA CYS A 118 4.49 2.78 -21.58
C CYS A 118 5.43 1.78 -20.92
N SER A 119 5.63 1.90 -19.61
CA SER A 119 6.39 0.94 -18.82
C SER A 119 5.48 -0.02 -18.05
N LEU A 120 6.00 -1.22 -17.80
CA LEU A 120 5.46 -2.19 -16.86
C LEU A 120 6.58 -2.76 -15.98
N LEU A 121 6.34 -2.85 -14.67
CA LEU A 121 7.19 -3.60 -13.75
C LEU A 121 6.35 -4.69 -13.07
N CYS A 122 6.48 -5.92 -13.59
CA CYS A 122 5.73 -7.06 -13.11
C CYS A 122 6.67 -8.12 -12.51
N ALA A 123 6.49 -8.45 -11.23
CA ALA A 123 7.31 -9.44 -10.54
C ALA A 123 6.94 -10.89 -10.91
N TYR A 124 5.66 -11.15 -11.18
CA TYR A 124 5.11 -12.49 -11.44
C TYR A 124 3.86 -12.41 -12.33
N ALA A 125 3.61 -13.47 -13.10
CA ALA A 125 2.44 -13.62 -13.95
C ALA A 125 1.70 -14.89 -13.54
N ASP A 126 0.56 -14.72 -12.86
CA ASP A 126 -0.31 -15.81 -12.40
C ASP A 126 -1.78 -15.38 -12.45
N ARG A 127 -2.68 -16.19 -11.89
CA ARG A 127 -4.12 -15.87 -11.86
C ARG A 127 -4.45 -14.58 -11.11
N THR A 128 -3.66 -14.18 -10.13
CA THR A 128 -3.90 -12.94 -9.38
C THR A 128 -3.61 -11.70 -10.22
N THR A 129 -2.66 -11.78 -11.15
CA THR A 129 -2.29 -10.66 -12.04
C THR A 129 -2.95 -10.74 -13.42
N GLN A 130 -4.00 -11.55 -13.59
CA GLN A 130 -4.63 -11.82 -14.89
C GLN A 130 -5.10 -10.53 -15.59
N LYS A 131 -5.76 -9.60 -14.87
CA LYS A 131 -6.25 -8.35 -15.47
C LYS A 131 -5.13 -7.46 -16.00
N ARG A 132 -4.00 -7.43 -15.27
CA ARG A 132 -2.78 -6.73 -15.68
C ARG A 132 -2.18 -7.37 -16.93
N GLN A 133 -2.08 -8.69 -16.97
CA GLN A 133 -1.57 -9.43 -18.13
C GLN A 133 -2.44 -9.18 -19.37
N GLU A 134 -3.76 -9.30 -19.22
CA GLU A 134 -4.73 -9.05 -20.29
C GLU A 134 -4.55 -7.65 -20.88
N PHE A 135 -4.53 -6.62 -20.03
CA PHE A 135 -4.35 -5.24 -20.49
C PHE A 135 -2.97 -5.01 -21.11
N PHE A 136 -1.90 -5.58 -20.52
CA PHE A 136 -0.56 -5.53 -21.10
C PHE A 136 -0.55 -6.06 -22.55
N TYR A 137 -1.11 -7.24 -22.81
CA TYR A 137 -1.14 -7.80 -24.17
C TYR A 137 -2.04 -7.00 -25.13
N ILE A 138 -3.18 -6.50 -24.65
CA ILE A 138 -4.09 -5.63 -25.41
C ILE A 138 -3.38 -4.35 -25.86
N LEU A 139 -2.68 -3.67 -24.94
CA LEU A 139 -1.98 -2.41 -25.24
C LEU A 139 -0.70 -2.66 -26.06
N ASN A 140 0.10 -3.66 -25.68
CA ASN A 140 1.38 -3.97 -26.33
C ASN A 140 1.23 -4.39 -27.80
N ARG A 141 0.09 -4.98 -28.18
CA ARG A 141 -0.21 -5.29 -29.59
C ARG A 141 -0.44 -4.06 -30.46
N ARG A 142 -0.87 -2.94 -29.86
CA ARG A 142 -1.15 -1.68 -30.57
C ARG A 142 0.04 -0.72 -30.55
N ARG A 143 0.72 -0.62 -29.40
CA ARG A 143 1.94 0.19 -29.22
C ARG A 143 2.78 -0.46 -28.13
N LYS A 144 4.08 -0.64 -28.39
CA LYS A 144 4.97 -1.43 -27.53
C LYS A 144 4.98 -0.91 -26.08
N VAL A 145 4.65 -1.79 -25.15
CA VAL A 145 4.79 -1.58 -23.70
C VAL A 145 6.06 -2.30 -23.25
N ASP A 146 7.01 -1.57 -22.68
CA ASP A 146 8.26 -2.15 -22.18
C ASP A 146 8.06 -2.71 -20.78
N SER A 147 8.23 -4.02 -20.63
CA SER A 147 8.19 -4.70 -19.35
C SER A 147 9.60 -5.08 -18.91
N ALA A 148 10.04 -4.52 -17.78
CA ALA A 148 11.39 -4.72 -17.22
C ALA A 148 11.39 -5.41 -15.85
N GLY A 149 10.27 -6.05 -15.49
CA GLY A 149 10.20 -6.95 -14.34
C GLY A 149 10.67 -8.37 -14.68
N PRO A 150 10.78 -9.29 -13.70
CA PRO A 150 11.02 -10.71 -13.95
C PRO A 150 9.95 -11.38 -14.82
N ALA A 151 8.69 -10.94 -14.73
CA ALA A 151 7.57 -11.49 -15.50
C ALA A 151 7.21 -10.59 -16.68
N LEU A 152 6.74 -11.22 -17.76
CA LEU A 152 6.38 -10.56 -19.03
C LEU A 152 7.52 -9.73 -19.64
N ASN A 153 8.77 -9.98 -19.26
CA ASN A 153 9.90 -9.18 -19.71
C ASN A 153 10.04 -9.25 -21.23
N ASN A 154 10.12 -8.09 -21.88
CA ASN A 154 10.30 -7.99 -23.34
C ASN A 154 11.37 -6.96 -23.73
N THR A 155 12.16 -6.49 -22.77
CA THR A 155 13.23 -5.51 -22.99
C THR A 155 14.61 -6.16 -22.97
N GLY A 156 14.74 -7.37 -22.40
CA GLY A 156 16.04 -7.99 -22.10
C GLY A 156 16.76 -7.34 -20.91
N PHE A 157 16.19 -6.27 -20.34
CA PHE A 157 16.70 -5.54 -19.18
C PHE A 157 15.81 -5.80 -17.96
N ARG A 158 16.44 -5.93 -16.79
CA ARG A 158 15.72 -6.02 -15.51
C ARG A 158 16.13 -4.84 -14.64
N VAL A 159 15.13 -4.12 -14.12
CA VAL A 159 15.39 -3.03 -13.17
C VAL A 159 16.12 -3.60 -11.94
N PRO A 160 17.26 -3.02 -11.53
CA PRO A 160 18.02 -3.45 -10.37
C PRO A 160 17.20 -3.43 -9.08
N LYS A 161 17.55 -4.31 -8.13
CA LYS A 161 16.89 -4.37 -6.81
C LYS A 161 17.56 -3.48 -5.78
N GLU A 162 18.82 -3.13 -6.02
CA GLU A 162 19.61 -2.16 -5.28
C GLU A 162 18.91 -0.80 -5.37
N ASN A 163 18.80 -0.10 -4.25
CA ASN A 163 18.07 1.17 -4.15
C ASN A 163 16.69 1.09 -4.84
N ARG A 164 15.94 0.02 -4.55
CA ARG A 164 14.72 -0.39 -5.27
C ARG A 164 13.79 0.75 -5.67
N TYR A 165 13.55 1.70 -4.76
CA TYR A 165 12.73 2.87 -5.05
C TYR A 165 13.33 3.74 -6.16
N GLN A 166 14.59 4.15 -6.01
CA GLN A 166 15.31 4.99 -6.96
C GLN A 166 15.43 4.31 -8.33
N SER A 167 15.90 3.06 -8.36
CA SER A 167 16.04 2.28 -9.59
C SER A 167 14.72 2.11 -10.34
N LYS A 168 13.62 1.91 -9.61
CA LYS A 168 12.25 1.85 -10.16
C LYS A 168 11.83 3.20 -10.74
N THR A 169 11.98 4.29 -9.99
CA THR A 169 11.55 5.63 -10.43
C THR A 169 12.40 6.15 -11.59
N ASP A 170 13.70 5.85 -11.62
CA ASP A 170 14.61 6.22 -12.71
C ASP A 170 14.32 5.47 -14.01
N TRP A 171 13.75 4.28 -13.91
CA TRP A 171 13.22 3.59 -15.08
C TRP A 171 11.91 4.24 -15.55
N ILE A 172 10.93 4.36 -14.65
CA ILE A 172 9.57 4.85 -14.94
C ILE A 172 9.59 6.30 -15.49
N ARG A 173 10.53 7.15 -15.06
CA ARG A 173 10.60 8.56 -15.49
C ARG A 173 10.77 8.74 -17.00
N ASN A 174 11.33 7.75 -17.71
CA ASN A 174 11.58 7.82 -19.16
C ASN A 174 10.34 7.48 -20.01
N TYR A 175 9.20 7.19 -19.36
CA TYR A 175 7.98 6.76 -20.02
C TYR A 175 6.87 7.79 -19.89
N ARG A 176 6.04 7.90 -20.93
CA ARG A 176 4.84 8.74 -20.92
C ARG A 176 3.75 8.17 -20.01
N PHE A 177 3.59 6.85 -20.03
CA PHE A 177 2.63 6.10 -19.23
C PHE A 177 3.31 5.01 -18.41
N ASN A 178 2.68 4.61 -17.31
CA ASN A 178 3.05 3.42 -16.56
C ASN A 178 1.83 2.57 -16.27
N LEU A 179 1.91 1.27 -16.59
CA LEU A 179 0.85 0.32 -16.30
C LEU A 179 0.82 0.02 -14.79
N ALA A 180 -0.04 0.74 -14.08
CA ALA A 180 -0.17 0.81 -12.62
C ALA A 180 -1.32 -0.04 -12.09
N PHE A 181 -1.56 -1.22 -12.67
CA PHE A 181 -2.62 -2.12 -12.20
C PHE A 181 -2.20 -2.80 -10.91
N GLU A 182 -3.11 -2.89 -9.94
CA GLU A 182 -2.94 -3.68 -8.73
C GLU A 182 -3.09 -5.18 -8.98
N ASN A 183 -2.68 -5.98 -8.00
CA ASN A 183 -2.84 -7.44 -8.06
C ASN A 183 -4.28 -7.90 -7.75
N ARG A 184 -5.15 -7.01 -7.26
CA ARG A 184 -6.55 -7.34 -6.94
C ARG A 184 -7.45 -6.12 -7.07
N LEU A 185 -8.72 -6.39 -7.38
CA LEU A 185 -9.82 -5.45 -7.23
C LEU A 185 -10.28 -5.44 -5.76
N ARG A 186 -10.04 -4.34 -5.03
CA ARG A 186 -10.51 -4.23 -3.64
C ARG A 186 -10.61 -2.77 -3.18
N PRO A 187 -11.73 -2.37 -2.54
CA PRO A 187 -11.87 -1.03 -1.96
C PRO A 187 -10.74 -0.69 -0.97
N GLY A 188 -10.12 0.46 -1.19
CA GLY A 188 -8.99 0.98 -0.42
C GLY A 188 -7.63 0.37 -0.76
N TRP A 189 -7.55 -0.61 -1.68
CA TRP A 189 -6.29 -1.26 -2.05
C TRP A 189 -5.57 -0.46 -3.13
N THR A 190 -4.93 0.63 -2.72
CA THR A 190 -4.05 1.45 -3.58
C THR A 190 -2.64 1.40 -3.00
N THR A 191 -1.63 1.16 -3.84
CA THR A 191 -0.24 0.97 -3.38
C THR A 191 0.74 1.91 -4.09
N GLU A 192 2.04 1.65 -3.93
CA GLU A 192 3.14 2.35 -4.61
C GLU A 192 2.95 2.44 -6.15
N LYS A 193 2.23 1.48 -6.75
CA LYS A 193 2.03 1.41 -8.20
C LYS A 193 1.37 2.64 -8.77
N LEU A 194 0.48 3.30 -8.01
CA LEU A 194 -0.14 4.55 -8.41
C LEU A 194 0.79 5.74 -8.16
N VAL A 195 1.41 5.81 -6.98
CA VAL A 195 2.14 7.02 -6.53
C VAL A 195 3.55 7.16 -7.09
N ASP A 196 4.25 6.05 -7.38
CA ASP A 196 5.59 6.12 -7.98
C ASP A 196 5.58 6.80 -9.36
N PRO A 197 4.72 6.42 -10.33
CA PRO A 197 4.67 7.12 -11.62
C PRO A 197 4.20 8.56 -11.49
N LEU A 198 3.24 8.85 -10.59
CA LEU A 198 2.81 10.23 -10.32
C LEU A 198 4.00 11.08 -9.89
N HIS A 199 4.83 10.59 -8.96
CA HIS A 199 6.01 11.29 -8.46
C HIS A 199 6.96 11.72 -9.59
N VAL A 200 7.18 10.89 -10.61
CA VAL A 200 8.08 11.17 -11.74
C VAL A 200 7.38 11.69 -13.01
N HIS A 201 6.19 12.29 -12.85
CA HIS A 201 5.39 12.88 -13.92
C HIS A 201 5.04 11.90 -15.06
N THR A 202 4.96 10.61 -14.76
CA THR A 202 4.51 9.58 -15.69
C THR A 202 3.03 9.30 -15.41
N ILE A 203 2.20 9.28 -16.46
CA ILE A 203 0.74 9.11 -16.30
C ILE A 203 0.45 7.66 -15.91
N PRO A 204 -0.10 7.39 -14.71
CA PRO A 204 -0.47 6.03 -14.32
C PRO A 204 -1.72 5.58 -15.07
N ILE A 205 -1.72 4.35 -15.57
CA ILE A 205 -2.93 3.66 -16.02
C ILE A 205 -3.32 2.69 -14.92
N HIS A 206 -4.34 3.02 -14.13
CA HIS A 206 -4.62 2.39 -12.85
C HIS A 206 -5.90 1.54 -12.87
N TRP A 207 -5.84 0.38 -12.21
CA TRP A 207 -6.96 -0.52 -11.92
C TRP A 207 -6.69 -1.20 -10.58
N GLY A 208 -7.70 -1.33 -9.72
CA GLY A 208 -7.55 -2.05 -8.44
C GLY A 208 -8.49 -1.55 -7.35
N ASP A 209 -8.31 -0.30 -6.94
CA ASP A 209 -9.20 0.32 -5.97
C ASP A 209 -10.35 1.07 -6.67
N PRO A 210 -11.62 0.61 -6.56
CA PRO A 210 -12.75 1.33 -7.13
C PRO A 210 -13.01 2.69 -6.47
N ARG A 211 -12.44 2.94 -5.27
CA ARG A 211 -12.56 4.18 -4.51
C ARG A 211 -11.35 5.11 -4.66
N VAL A 212 -10.39 4.79 -5.54
CA VAL A 212 -9.14 5.54 -5.71
C VAL A 212 -9.35 7.04 -5.92
N LYS A 213 -10.44 7.42 -6.60
CA LYS A 213 -10.80 8.82 -6.91
C LYS A 213 -11.21 9.63 -5.67
N GLU A 214 -11.52 8.98 -4.55
CA GLU A 214 -11.76 9.68 -3.28
C GLU A 214 -10.46 10.21 -2.68
N TYR A 215 -9.32 9.58 -2.99
CA TYR A 215 -8.01 9.87 -2.41
C TYR A 215 -7.08 10.65 -3.34
N PHE A 216 -7.24 10.48 -4.66
CA PHE A 216 -6.39 11.08 -5.69
C PHE A 216 -7.22 11.80 -6.74
N ASN A 217 -6.64 12.85 -7.32
CA ASN A 217 -7.29 13.63 -8.37
C ASN A 217 -7.48 12.76 -9.63
N PRO A 218 -8.71 12.52 -10.10
CA PRO A 218 -8.98 11.71 -11.29
C PRO A 218 -8.40 12.30 -12.59
N GLU A 219 -8.03 13.59 -12.60
CA GLU A 219 -7.36 14.21 -13.74
C GLU A 219 -5.86 13.91 -13.81
N SER A 220 -5.27 13.26 -12.80
CA SER A 220 -3.82 12.96 -12.74
C SER A 220 -3.45 11.54 -13.19
N PHE A 221 -4.44 10.67 -13.44
CA PHE A 221 -4.23 9.29 -13.86
C PHE A 221 -5.41 8.77 -14.70
N ILE A 222 -5.17 7.75 -15.52
CA ILE A 222 -6.21 7.10 -16.30
C ILE A 222 -6.82 5.97 -15.46
N CYS A 223 -8.08 6.10 -15.06
CA CYS A 223 -8.77 5.09 -14.26
C CYS A 223 -9.47 4.06 -15.16
N ALA A 224 -9.04 2.80 -15.10
CA ALA A 224 -9.62 1.72 -15.89
C ALA A 224 -11.11 1.48 -15.60
N HIS A 225 -11.62 1.90 -14.43
CA HIS A 225 -13.03 1.77 -14.06
C HIS A 225 -13.96 2.69 -14.86
N ASP A 226 -13.42 3.68 -15.57
CA ASP A 226 -14.21 4.61 -16.40
C ASP A 226 -14.53 4.06 -17.78
N PHE A 227 -14.00 2.90 -18.13
CA PHE A 227 -14.11 2.32 -19.46
C PHE A 227 -14.94 1.04 -19.43
N PRO A 228 -15.78 0.81 -20.45
CA PRO A 228 -16.62 -0.38 -20.52
C PRO A 228 -15.82 -1.66 -20.78
N SER A 229 -14.60 -1.54 -21.32
CA SER A 229 -13.70 -2.67 -21.60
C SER A 229 -12.24 -2.26 -21.57
N LEU A 230 -11.35 -3.25 -21.53
CA LEU A 230 -9.89 -3.02 -21.61
C LEU A 230 -9.47 -2.54 -23.00
N GLU A 231 -10.22 -2.89 -24.05
CA GLU A 231 -10.04 -2.38 -25.41
C GLU A 231 -10.36 -0.89 -25.46
N ALA A 232 -11.49 -0.45 -24.91
CA ALA A 232 -11.85 0.96 -24.84
C ALA A 232 -10.82 1.77 -24.04
N LEU A 233 -10.32 1.21 -22.93
CA LEU A 233 -9.21 1.79 -22.19
C LEU A 233 -7.95 1.92 -23.05
N ALA A 234 -7.58 0.89 -23.81
CA ALA A 234 -6.39 0.93 -24.66
C ALA A 234 -6.52 1.98 -25.77
N GLU A 235 -7.68 2.08 -26.41
CA GLU A 235 -7.95 3.14 -27.42
C GLU A 235 -7.82 4.53 -26.80
N TYR A 236 -8.36 4.73 -25.59
CA TYR A 236 -8.22 6.00 -24.90
C TYR A 236 -6.77 6.34 -24.55
N VAL A 237 -5.97 5.37 -24.06
CA VAL A 237 -4.55 5.59 -23.77
C VAL A 237 -3.78 6.03 -25.02
N LEU A 238 -4.06 5.42 -26.18
CA LEU A 238 -3.46 5.83 -27.45
C LEU A 238 -3.91 7.23 -27.86
N HIS A 239 -5.20 7.53 -27.72
CA HIS A 239 -5.73 8.86 -28.00
C HIS A 239 -5.08 9.95 -27.13
N VAL A 240 -4.87 9.68 -25.83
CA VAL A 240 -4.13 10.59 -24.93
C VAL A 240 -2.70 10.77 -25.40
N ASP A 241 -2.02 9.71 -25.84
CA ASP A 241 -0.63 9.81 -26.30
C ASP A 241 -0.48 10.60 -27.62
N ASP A 242 -1.47 10.46 -28.51
CA ASP A 242 -1.47 11.08 -29.83
C ASP A 242 -2.05 12.51 -29.82
N THR A 243 -2.65 12.94 -28.69
CA THR A 243 -3.24 14.27 -28.53
C THR A 243 -2.49 15.08 -27.46
N PRO A 244 -1.55 15.97 -27.85
CA PRO A 244 -0.72 16.73 -26.91
C PRO A 244 -1.51 17.48 -25.84
N GLU A 245 -2.69 18.00 -26.18
CA GLU A 245 -3.55 18.78 -25.29
C GLU A 245 -4.13 17.90 -24.18
N ILE A 246 -4.53 16.67 -24.49
CA ILE A 246 -5.07 15.73 -23.50
C ILE A 246 -3.93 15.19 -22.62
N TYR A 247 -2.78 14.85 -23.20
CA TYR A 247 -1.59 14.49 -22.45
C TYR A 247 -1.18 15.59 -21.47
N ALA A 248 -1.17 16.85 -21.93
CA ALA A 248 -0.84 18.01 -21.12
C ALA A 248 -1.75 18.16 -19.90
N ARG A 249 -3.07 17.95 -20.07
CA ARG A 249 -4.03 17.99 -18.95
C ARG A 249 -3.66 17.01 -17.83
N TYR A 250 -3.30 15.77 -18.18
CA TYR A 250 -2.88 14.78 -17.19
C TYR A 250 -1.57 15.15 -16.48
N VAL A 251 -0.59 15.66 -17.24
CA VAL A 251 0.71 16.05 -16.67
C VAL A 251 0.57 17.27 -15.75
N GLN A 252 -0.28 18.22 -16.10
CA GLN A 252 -0.51 19.45 -15.34
C GLN A 252 -1.38 19.24 -14.10
N ALA A 253 -2.24 18.22 -14.10
CA ALA A 253 -3.09 17.90 -12.96
C ALA A 253 -2.26 17.56 -11.72
N THR A 254 -2.67 18.11 -10.58
CA THR A 254 -2.05 17.80 -9.29
C THR A 254 -2.44 16.37 -8.87
N PRO A 255 -1.51 15.53 -8.38
CA PRO A 255 -1.82 14.16 -7.95
C PRO A 255 -2.93 14.06 -6.90
N PHE A 256 -2.99 15.03 -6.00
CA PHE A 256 -4.03 15.11 -4.98
C PHE A 256 -5.11 16.13 -5.33
N HIS A 257 -6.30 15.91 -4.77
CA HIS A 257 -7.36 16.91 -4.73
C HIS A 257 -6.84 18.20 -4.12
N GLN A 258 -7.05 19.33 -4.81
CA GLN A 258 -6.60 20.65 -4.36
C GLN A 258 -5.10 20.72 -4.04
N ASN A 259 -4.30 19.80 -4.59
CA ASN A 259 -2.86 19.67 -4.32
C ASN A 259 -2.48 19.45 -2.85
N ARG A 260 -3.38 18.86 -2.05
CA ARG A 260 -3.16 18.59 -0.62
C ARG A 260 -3.17 17.09 -0.35
N PRO A 261 -2.19 16.54 0.39
CA PRO A 261 -2.21 15.13 0.77
C PRO A 261 -3.56 14.74 1.39
N ASN A 262 -4.10 13.59 0.98
CA ASN A 262 -5.37 13.13 1.50
C ASN A 262 -5.23 12.70 2.98
N PRO A 263 -6.34 12.63 3.75
CA PRO A 263 -6.29 12.40 5.20
C PRO A 263 -5.64 11.09 5.65
N THR A 264 -5.44 10.10 4.77
CA THR A 264 -4.77 8.85 5.15
C THR A 264 -3.27 9.02 5.39
N TYR A 265 -2.67 10.11 4.89
CA TYR A 265 -1.28 10.49 5.18
C TYR A 265 -1.13 11.12 6.57
N ASP A 266 -2.22 11.56 7.21
CA ASP A 266 -2.19 12.10 8.56
C ASP A 266 -2.10 10.96 9.58
N LEU A 267 -0.87 10.73 10.08
CA LEU A 267 -0.59 9.68 11.04
C LEU A 267 -0.98 10.04 12.47
N ASP A 268 -1.40 11.27 12.75
CA ASP A 268 -1.90 11.63 14.10
C ASP A 268 -3.19 10.85 14.43
N HIS A 269 -4.01 10.55 13.42
CA HIS A 269 -5.17 9.67 13.58
C HIS A 269 -4.76 8.23 13.95
N LEU A 270 -3.63 7.74 13.46
CA LEU A 270 -3.10 6.43 13.84
C LEU A 270 -2.55 6.47 15.27
N VAL A 271 -1.88 7.54 15.67
CA VAL A 271 -1.45 7.74 17.07
C VAL A 271 -2.67 7.77 18.00
N GLU A 272 -3.75 8.44 17.61
CA GLU A 272 -4.98 8.47 18.38
C GLU A 272 -5.66 7.09 18.47
N PHE A 273 -5.61 6.29 17.40
CA PHE A 273 -6.03 4.90 17.44
C PHE A 273 -5.23 4.09 18.47
N PHE A 274 -3.91 4.28 18.54
CA PHE A 274 -3.07 3.67 19.58
C PHE A 274 -3.38 4.18 20.99
N ARG A 275 -3.65 5.49 21.18
CA ARG A 275 -4.09 6.02 22.49
C ARG A 275 -5.35 5.31 22.99
N LYS A 276 -6.34 5.12 22.11
CA LYS A 276 -7.57 4.39 22.43
C LYS A 276 -7.29 2.94 22.81
N ILE A 277 -6.39 2.26 22.09
CA ILE A 277 -5.98 0.89 22.41
C ILE A 277 -5.32 0.83 23.79
N PHE A 278 -4.36 1.70 24.07
CA PHE A 278 -3.60 1.68 25.32
C PHE A 278 -4.41 2.12 26.55
N ALA A 279 -5.47 2.91 26.34
CA ALA A 279 -6.43 3.27 27.39
C ALA A 279 -7.50 2.19 27.63
N SER A 280 -7.69 1.25 26.70
CA SER A 280 -8.72 0.22 26.78
C SER A 280 -8.40 -0.83 27.85
N ARG A 281 -9.38 -1.17 28.69
CA ARG A 281 -9.27 -2.24 29.69
C ARG A 281 -9.89 -3.57 29.23
N SER A 282 -9.99 -3.76 27.92
CA SER A 282 -10.60 -4.96 27.35
C SER A 282 -9.76 -6.20 27.60
N ARG A 283 -10.39 -7.30 28.00
CA ARG A 283 -9.70 -8.59 28.14
C ARG A 283 -9.16 -9.05 26.77
N PRO A 284 -7.84 -9.25 26.61
CA PRO A 284 -7.26 -9.64 25.33
C PRO A 284 -7.86 -10.94 24.81
N VAL A 285 -8.00 -11.06 23.49
CA VAL A 285 -8.51 -12.27 22.81
C VAL A 285 -7.73 -13.51 23.23
N ALA A 286 -6.42 -13.39 23.43
CA ALA A 286 -5.59 -14.48 23.96
C ALA A 286 -6.10 -15.00 25.31
N GLN A 287 -6.62 -14.14 26.18
CA GLN A 287 -7.04 -14.51 27.53
C GLN A 287 -8.51 -14.96 27.60
N ARG A 288 -9.29 -14.84 26.51
CA ARG A 288 -10.71 -15.23 26.49
C ARG A 288 -10.83 -16.75 26.45
N ARG A 289 -11.71 -17.31 27.29
CA ARG A 289 -12.01 -18.75 27.27
C ARG A 289 -12.80 -19.06 26.01
N TRP A 290 -12.28 -19.98 25.20
CA TRP A 290 -13.01 -20.61 24.12
C TRP A 290 -13.44 -22.00 24.56
N PHE A 291 -14.73 -22.31 24.45
CA PHE A 291 -15.20 -23.68 24.48
C PHE A 291 -14.76 -24.33 23.16
N PHE A 292 -13.61 -25.02 23.17
CA PHE A 292 -13.17 -25.77 22.00
C PHE A 292 -13.85 -27.14 21.96
N PRO A 293 -14.33 -27.61 20.80
CA PRO A 293 -14.36 -29.04 20.54
C PRO A 293 -12.92 -29.56 20.51
N LEU A 294 -12.69 -30.72 21.14
CA LEU A 294 -11.37 -31.38 21.23
C LEU A 294 -10.78 -31.58 19.82
N THR A 295 -9.90 -30.69 19.39
CA THR A 295 -9.08 -30.87 18.19
C THR A 295 -7.61 -30.99 18.57
N LYS A 296 -6.85 -31.68 17.71
CA LYS A 296 -5.56 -32.33 18.02
C LYS A 296 -4.38 -31.41 18.34
N TRP A 297 -4.53 -30.09 18.27
CA TRP A 297 -3.42 -29.15 18.47
C TRP A 297 -3.79 -28.07 19.50
N ARG A 298 -3.38 -28.30 20.75
CA ARG A 298 -3.45 -27.29 21.83
C ARG A 298 -2.05 -26.70 22.00
N LEU A 299 -1.94 -25.37 21.98
CA LEU A 299 -0.68 -24.70 22.34
C LEU A 299 -0.33 -25.10 23.78
N ALA A 300 0.81 -25.78 23.98
CA ALA A 300 1.19 -26.35 25.27
C ALA A 300 1.58 -25.28 26.32
N LYS A 301 2.05 -24.11 25.87
CA LYS A 301 2.51 -23.01 26.74
C LYS A 301 2.25 -21.65 26.08
N ARG A 302 1.88 -20.65 26.89
CA ARG A 302 1.82 -19.24 26.49
C ARG A 302 2.64 -18.40 27.46
N ASN A 303 3.23 -17.31 26.97
CA ASN A 303 3.99 -16.37 27.78
C ASN A 303 3.00 -15.52 28.57
N LYS A 304 2.93 -15.74 29.88
CA LYS A 304 2.03 -15.01 30.79
C LYS A 304 2.64 -13.67 31.18
N LEU A 305 1.81 -12.63 31.21
CA LEU A 305 2.22 -11.35 31.79
C LEU A 305 2.57 -11.52 33.27
N PRO A 306 3.48 -10.70 33.83
CA PRO A 306 3.76 -10.71 35.26
C PRO A 306 2.47 -10.60 36.09
N GLY A 307 2.23 -11.56 36.99
CA GLY A 307 1.05 -11.59 37.85
C GLY A 307 -0.17 -12.40 37.35
N GLN A 308 -0.05 -13.17 36.26
CA GLN A 308 -1.11 -14.06 35.72
C GLN A 308 -0.88 -15.57 35.90
#